data_AF-A0AAU1F4P9-F1
#
_entry.id   AF-A0AAU1F4P9-F1
#
_cell.length_a   1.000
_cell.length_b   1.000
_cell.length_c   1.000
_cell.angle_alpha   90.00
_cell.angle_beta   90.00
_cell.angle_gamma   90.00
#
_symmetry.space_group_name_H-M   'P 1'
#
loop_
_entity.id
_entity.type
_entity.pdbx_description
1 polymer ?
#
loop_
_entity_poly.entity_id
_entity_poly.type
_entity_poly.pdbx_seq_one_letter_code
_entity_poly.pdbx_strand_id
1 'polypeptide(L)'
;MSDPVAPGDRPARPPRGGRRWTSFVADPSTPEKASRGLHEAANPDHRLRVEHDRHTLLIHLSDEDGHGWTTIAVDRATRQWAVAQDTRQSDTAHIAYESLYGGPPS
;
A
#
# COMPACT_ATOMS: atom_id res chain seq x y z
N MET A 1 -16.61 -12.52 -0.57
CA MET A 1 -16.80 -12.16 0.85
C MET A 1 -15.54 -12.62 1.56
N SER A 2 -14.76 -11.72 2.14
CA SER A 2 -13.58 -12.13 2.91
C SER A 2 -14.05 -12.69 4.25
N ASP A 3 -13.68 -13.93 4.55
CA ASP A 3 -13.98 -14.57 5.82
C ASP A 3 -13.34 -13.80 6.99
N PRO A 4 -13.98 -13.81 8.18
CA PRO A 4 -13.38 -13.18 9.36
C PRO A 4 -12.10 -13.93 9.77
N VAL A 5 -11.01 -13.18 9.96
CA VAL A 5 -9.72 -13.69 10.44
C VAL A 5 -9.93 -14.51 11.71
N ALA A 6 -9.57 -15.80 11.66
CA ALA A 6 -9.68 -16.71 12.79
C ALA A 6 -8.89 -16.18 14.00
N PRO A 7 -9.33 -16.44 15.26
CA PRO A 7 -8.75 -15.83 16.46
C PRO A 7 -7.25 -16.11 16.71
N GLY A 8 -6.61 -16.99 15.93
CA GLY A 8 -5.19 -17.37 16.07
C GLY A 8 -4.21 -16.68 15.10
N ASP A 9 -4.68 -16.01 14.05
CA ASP A 9 -3.82 -15.41 13.00
C ASP A 9 -3.57 -13.91 13.19
N ARG A 10 -4.08 -13.33 14.28
CA ARG A 10 -3.86 -11.90 14.53
C ARG A 10 -2.42 -11.68 15.01
N PRO A 11 -1.67 -10.75 14.41
CA PRO A 11 -0.36 -10.39 14.92
C PRO A 11 -0.48 -9.94 16.38
N ALA A 12 0.50 -10.34 17.19
CA ALA A 12 0.54 -9.95 18.60
C ALA A 12 0.51 -8.42 18.71
N ARG A 13 -0.30 -7.92 19.64
CA ARG A 13 -0.39 -6.47 19.85
C ARG A 13 0.98 -5.95 20.32
N PRO A 14 1.52 -4.89 19.68
CA PRO A 14 2.76 -4.28 20.12
C PRO A 14 2.68 -3.78 21.58
N PRO A 15 3.81 -3.71 22.31
CA PRO A 15 3.85 -3.20 23.67
C PRO A 15 3.29 -1.76 23.75
N ARG A 16 2.56 -1.45 24.82
CA ARG A 16 1.84 -0.17 25.01
C ARG A 16 2.75 1.05 25.24
N GLY A 17 4.05 0.83 25.44
CA GLY A 17 5.04 1.86 25.69
C GLY A 17 6.07 1.88 24.58
N GLY A 18 5.95 2.85 23.68
CA GLY A 18 6.88 3.04 22.57
C GLY A 18 6.14 3.35 21.28
N ARG A 19 6.57 4.43 20.63
CA ARG A 19 6.15 4.95 19.32
C ARG A 19 4.92 5.86 19.38
N ARG A 20 5.22 7.15 19.49
CA ARG A 20 4.33 8.24 19.01
C ARG A 20 3.98 7.91 17.56
N TRP A 21 2.71 8.00 17.18
CA TRP A 21 2.31 7.89 15.78
C TRP A 21 3.10 8.90 14.94
N THR A 22 3.68 8.42 13.85
CA THR A 22 4.36 9.23 12.83
C THR A 22 3.49 9.26 11.57
N SER A 23 3.88 10.04 10.57
CA SER A 23 3.09 10.23 9.35
C SER A 23 3.98 10.30 8.12
N PHE A 24 3.39 9.96 6.97
CA PHE A 24 4.02 10.20 5.68
C PHE A 24 3.86 11.66 5.29
N VAL A 25 4.94 12.26 4.79
CA VAL A 25 5.00 13.63 4.29
C VAL A 25 5.39 13.61 2.82
N ALA A 26 4.90 14.59 2.06
CA ALA A 26 5.25 14.69 0.65
C ALA A 26 6.71 15.10 0.48
N ASP A 27 7.36 14.57 -0.56
CA ASP A 27 8.64 15.13 -1.00
C ASP A 27 8.45 16.62 -1.36
N PRO A 28 9.46 17.48 -1.14
CA PRO A 28 9.43 18.86 -1.59
C PRO A 28 9.10 18.94 -3.09
N SER A 29 7.98 19.56 -3.44
CA SER A 29 7.62 19.78 -4.84
C SER A 29 8.47 20.90 -5.43
N THR A 30 8.92 20.75 -6.68
CA THR A 30 9.47 21.87 -7.46
C THR A 30 8.41 22.42 -8.41
N PRO A 31 8.53 23.67 -8.91
CA PRO A 31 7.62 24.22 -9.91
C PRO A 31 7.47 23.34 -11.17
N GLU A 32 8.50 22.53 -11.47
CA GLU A 32 8.55 21.66 -12.64
C GLU A 32 8.06 20.23 -12.38
N LYS A 33 7.93 19.80 -11.11
CA LYS A 33 7.61 18.43 -10.76
C LYS A 33 6.70 18.36 -9.53
N ALA A 34 5.46 17.95 -9.78
CA ALA A 34 4.54 17.57 -8.73
C ALA A 34 5.11 16.39 -7.92
N SER A 35 5.01 16.50 -6.60
CA SER A 35 5.35 15.39 -5.70
C SER A 35 4.33 14.26 -5.88
N ARG A 36 4.82 13.07 -6.22
CA ARG A 36 4.01 11.86 -6.43
C ARG A 36 4.27 10.79 -5.36
N GLY A 37 5.25 11.02 -4.50
CA GLY A 37 5.68 10.12 -3.44
C GLY A 37 5.59 10.82 -2.09
N LEU A 38 5.30 10.03 -1.08
CA LEU A 38 5.40 10.40 0.31
C LEU A 38 6.48 9.52 0.96
N HIS A 39 7.13 10.03 2.00
CA HIS A 39 8.05 9.27 2.84
C HIS A 39 7.71 9.49 4.32
N GLU A 40 8.07 8.55 5.19
CA GLU A 40 7.87 8.74 6.63
C GLU A 40 8.70 9.93 7.11
N ALA A 41 8.10 10.84 7.89
CA ALA A 41 8.73 12.10 8.30
C ALA A 41 10.13 11.95 8.96
N ALA A 42 10.40 10.81 9.61
CA ALA A 42 11.67 10.51 10.26
C ALA A 42 12.49 9.44 9.52
N ASN A 43 11.97 8.85 8.46
CA ASN A 43 12.60 7.78 7.70
C ASN A 43 12.29 7.90 6.20
N PRO A 44 13.19 8.51 5.39
CA PRO A 44 12.95 8.68 3.97
C PRO A 44 12.95 7.37 3.15
N ASP A 45 13.48 6.28 3.69
CA ASP A 45 13.51 4.97 3.01
C ASP A 45 12.15 4.26 3.05
N HIS A 46 11.34 4.58 4.06
CA HIS A 46 9.97 4.14 4.18
C HIS A 46 9.05 5.04 3.37
N ARG A 47 8.46 4.50 2.29
CA ARG A 47 7.80 5.27 1.23
C ARG A 47 6.35 4.84 1.02
N LEU A 48 5.51 5.80 0.66
CA LEU A 48 4.12 5.62 0.30
C LEU A 48 3.83 6.34 -1.02
N ARG A 49 3.16 5.68 -1.96
CA ARG A 49 2.72 6.29 -3.22
C ARG A 49 1.28 5.87 -3.52
N VAL A 50 0.48 6.81 -3.98
CA VAL A 50 -0.88 6.52 -4.47
C VAL A 50 -0.94 6.84 -5.95
N GLU A 51 -1.27 5.84 -6.75
CA GLU A 51 -1.60 6.00 -8.18
C GLU A 51 -3.08 5.76 -8.39
N HIS A 52 -3.69 6.44 -9.35
CA HIS A 52 -5.09 6.22 -9.64
C HIS A 52 -5.48 6.61 -11.05
N ASP A 53 -6.56 5.99 -11.51
CA ASP A 53 -7.33 6.45 -12.65
C ASP A 53 -8.80 6.68 -12.23
N ARG A 54 -9.72 6.64 -13.20
CA ARG A 54 -11.15 6.77 -12.96
C ARG A 54 -11.74 5.60 -12.16
N HIS A 55 -11.15 4.41 -12.27
CA HIS A 55 -11.69 3.14 -11.81
C HIS A 55 -10.95 2.58 -10.60
N THR A 56 -9.63 2.75 -10.54
CA THR A 56 -8.76 2.05 -9.59
C THR A 56 -7.89 3.03 -8.82
N LEU A 57 -7.69 2.75 -7.53
CA LEU A 57 -6.63 3.33 -6.70
C LEU A 57 -5.61 2.22 -6.39
N LEU A 58 -4.33 2.51 -6.59
CA LEU A 58 -3.22 1.67 -6.15
C LEU A 58 -2.48 2.40 -5.03
N ILE A 59 -2.38 1.77 -3.86
CA ILE A 59 -1.68 2.29 -2.69
C ILE A 59 -0.44 1.43 -2.48
N HIS A 60 0.73 1.98 -2.77
CA HIS A 60 2.02 1.30 -2.66
C HIS A 60 2.71 1.73 -1.37
N LEU A 61 2.96 0.79 -0.48
CA LEU A 61 3.69 0.98 0.76
C LEU A 61 4.97 0.17 0.69
N SER A 62 6.13 0.79 0.86
CA SER A 62 7.36 0.02 1.05
C SER A 62 7.46 -0.48 2.49
N ASP A 63 8.32 -1.45 2.74
CA ASP A 63 8.79 -1.76 4.09
C ASP A 63 9.66 -0.61 4.65
N GLU A 64 9.99 -0.65 5.94
CA GLU A 64 10.73 0.41 6.65
C GLU A 64 12.11 0.70 6.02
N ASP A 65 12.73 -0.31 5.43
CA ASP A 65 14.04 -0.31 4.78
C ASP A 65 13.93 -0.23 3.24
N GLY A 66 12.72 -0.06 2.70
CA GLY A 66 12.49 0.28 1.30
C GLY A 66 12.70 -0.84 0.28
N HIS A 67 13.00 -2.06 0.73
CA HIS A 67 13.31 -3.22 -0.10
C HIS A 67 12.08 -4.05 -0.51
N GLY A 68 11.11 -4.18 0.37
CA GLY A 68 9.83 -4.83 0.08
C GLY A 68 8.72 -3.83 -0.19
N TRP A 69 7.68 -4.30 -0.84
CA TRP A 69 6.50 -3.53 -1.19
C TRP A 69 5.24 -4.31 -0.85
N THR A 70 4.23 -3.58 -0.40
CA THR A 70 2.84 -4.01 -0.31
C THR A 70 2.00 -3.07 -1.17
N THR A 71 1.25 -3.59 -2.13
CA THR A 71 0.28 -2.79 -2.89
C THR A 71 -1.14 -3.21 -2.55
N ILE A 72 -1.99 -2.22 -2.24
CA ILE A 72 -3.44 -2.38 -2.10
C ILE A 72 -4.08 -1.80 -3.36
N ALA A 73 -4.73 -2.64 -4.16
CA ALA A 73 -5.59 -2.22 -5.25
C ALA A 73 -7.02 -2.03 -4.73
N VAL A 74 -7.68 -0.94 -5.09
CA VAL A 74 -9.05 -0.62 -4.67
C VAL A 74 -9.88 -0.21 -5.88
N ASP A 75 -10.96 -0.93 -6.15
CA ASP A 75 -11.98 -0.48 -7.09
C ASP A 75 -12.77 0.68 -6.47
N ARG A 76 -12.78 1.83 -7.16
CA ARG A 76 -13.37 3.07 -6.62
C ARG A 76 -14.88 3.03 -6.56
N ALA A 77 -15.54 2.27 -7.43
CA ALA A 77 -16.99 2.20 -7.51
C ALA A 77 -17.56 1.27 -6.44
N THR A 78 -16.95 0.11 -6.25
CA THR A 78 -17.44 -0.96 -5.36
C THR A 78 -16.76 -0.98 -4.01
N ARG A 79 -15.60 -0.33 -3.86
CA ARG A 79 -14.70 -0.42 -2.69
C ARG A 79 -14.17 -1.84 -2.43
N GLN A 80 -14.29 -2.74 -3.40
CA GLN A 80 -13.56 -4.01 -3.36
C GLN A 80 -12.07 -3.75 -3.46
N TRP A 81 -11.29 -4.62 -2.87
CA TRP A 81 -9.84 -4.46 -2.80
C TRP A 81 -9.12 -5.80 -2.85
N ALA A 82 -7.86 -5.75 -3.26
CA ALA A 82 -6.93 -6.87 -3.20
C ALA A 82 -5.55 -6.36 -2.74
N VAL A 83 -4.76 -7.24 -2.13
CA VAL A 83 -3.43 -6.93 -1.60
C VAL A 83 -2.41 -7.90 -2.17
N ALA A 84 -1.24 -7.39 -2.54
CA ALA A 84 -0.09 -8.21 -2.93
C ALA A 84 1.20 -7.67 -2.31
N GLN A 85 2.17 -8.56 -2.10
CA GLN A 85 3.47 -8.25 -1.53
C GLN A 85 4.59 -8.89 -2.37
N ASP A 86 5.67 -8.15 -2.60
CA ASP A 86 6.85 -8.56 -3.37
C ASP A 86 7.99 -7.56 -3.13
N THR A 87 9.19 -7.89 -3.59
CA THR A 87 10.39 -7.04 -3.64
C THR A 87 10.29 -5.88 -4.63
N ARG A 88 9.39 -5.93 -5.61
CA ARG A 88 9.24 -4.89 -6.65
C ARG A 88 7.87 -4.25 -6.63
N GLN A 89 7.83 -2.92 -6.62
CA GLN A 89 6.60 -2.15 -6.65
C GLN A 89 5.71 -2.50 -7.84
N SER A 90 6.27 -2.62 -9.05
CA SER A 90 5.52 -2.97 -10.26
C SER A 90 4.84 -4.33 -10.17
N ASP A 91 5.51 -5.30 -9.55
CA ASP A 91 5.06 -6.68 -9.51
C ASP A 91 3.90 -6.80 -8.52
N THR A 92 4.03 -6.15 -7.35
CA THR A 92 2.90 -6.04 -6.40
C THR A 92 1.70 -5.31 -7.00
N ALA A 93 1.92 -4.27 -7.79
CA ALA A 93 0.84 -3.52 -8.44
C ALA A 93 0.08 -4.41 -9.43
N HIS A 94 0.83 -5.15 -10.27
CA HIS A 94 0.25 -6.08 -11.22
C HIS A 94 -0.53 -7.20 -10.54
N ILE A 95 0.08 -7.88 -9.55
CA ILE A 95 -0.55 -8.98 -8.82
C ILE A 95 -1.82 -8.51 -8.08
N ALA A 96 -1.78 -7.35 -7.42
CA ALA A 96 -2.94 -6.81 -6.72
C ALA A 96 -4.08 -6.45 -7.71
N TYR A 97 -3.75 -5.87 -8.86
CA TYR A 97 -4.73 -5.53 -9.89
C TYR A 97 -5.39 -6.78 -10.48
N GLU A 98 -4.60 -7.78 -10.88
CA GLU A 98 -5.11 -9.05 -11.39
C GLU A 98 -5.90 -9.83 -10.31
N SER A 99 -5.50 -9.75 -9.05
CA SER A 99 -6.27 -10.36 -7.96
C SER A 99 -7.63 -9.67 -7.75
N LEU A 100 -7.71 -8.37 -8.03
CA LEU A 100 -8.94 -7.59 -7.91
C LEU A 100 -9.91 -7.84 -9.09
N TYR A 101 -9.40 -7.95 -10.31
CA TYR A 101 -10.22 -8.00 -11.53
C TYR A 101 -10.16 -9.31 -12.32
N GLY A 102 -9.09 -10.08 -12.17
CA GLY A 102 -8.80 -11.31 -12.90
C GLY A 102 -9.55 -12.54 -12.37
N GLY A 103 -10.86 -12.42 -12.13
CA GLY A 103 -11.72 -13.55 -11.76
C GLY A 103 -11.51 -14.77 -12.68
N PRO A 104 -11.85 -15.99 -12.21
CA PRO A 104 -11.54 -17.22 -12.95
C PRO A 104 -12.13 -17.14 -14.37
N PRO A 105 -11.47 -17.74 -15.37
CA PRO A 105 -11.92 -17.69 -16.76
C PRO A 105 -13.39 -18.12 -16.83
N SER A 106 -14.21 -17.33 -17.54
CA SER A 106 -15.60 -17.66 -17.84
C SER A 106 -15.72 -18.95 -18.65
#